data_AF-A0AAN4YY64-F1
#
_entry.id   AF-A0AAN4YY64-F1
#
_cell.length_a   1.000
_cell.length_b   1.000
_cell.length_c   1.000
_cell.angle_alpha   90.00
_cell.angle_beta   90.00
_cell.angle_gamma   90.00
#
_symmetry.space_group_name_H-M   'P 1'
#
loop_
_entity.id
_entity.type
_entity.pdbx_description
1 polymer ?
#
loop_
_entity_poly.entity_id
_entity_poly.type
_entity_poly.pdbx_seq_one_letter_code
_entity_poly.pdbx_strand_id
1 'polypeptide(L)'
;MVITLTCIAQKPLLAVLAVRDAIVRLDPSSEVLTSVHTTFIKLTLVSRSYSLAVPVLERQVCHFPTVTGQAYQNYHQPLLCAEHESSTAFITDASGFSKQLAYRDHLQFFLYGAMIYMALKKWDRALHYLSIVISCPVTNAVSKIMVEGYKKWLLVSLLRNGKVIKAFNKCKTLKLGRTFSALTMADVAQQASDCSSLCEVESLVASLVMSGAFSAVLLQSHNYNDTTMLRFSNPIKSLYSREQWARGKIVKEGRQLGVIAQSIYQSNHGLELSNEHFLFSQKSLRWSDNSAKSNIGTLDEAAGGVDIEEDIMGDMH
;
A
#
# COMPACT_ATOMS: atom_id res chain seq x y z
N MET A 1 12.59 -12.43 -24.57
CA MET A 1 12.13 -13.52 -25.46
C MET A 1 11.28 -14.58 -24.78
N VAL A 2 11.57 -15.00 -23.53
CA VAL A 2 10.78 -16.05 -22.86
C VAL A 2 9.33 -15.64 -22.56
N ILE A 3 9.06 -14.36 -22.26
CA ILE A 3 7.71 -13.90 -21.87
C ILE A 3 6.81 -13.56 -23.07
N THR A 4 7.38 -13.26 -24.24
CA THR A 4 6.61 -13.05 -25.47
C THR A 4 6.10 -14.37 -26.08
N LEU A 5 6.73 -15.49 -25.73
CA LEU A 5 6.32 -16.85 -26.15
C LEU A 5 5.16 -17.43 -25.31
N THR A 6 4.93 -16.94 -24.08
CA THR A 6 3.90 -17.53 -23.20
C THR A 6 2.48 -17.09 -23.52
N CYS A 7 2.29 -16.00 -24.27
CA CYS A 7 0.98 -15.66 -24.87
C CYS A 7 0.57 -16.61 -26.01
N ILE A 8 1.54 -17.33 -26.61
CA ILE A 8 1.29 -18.29 -27.69
C ILE A 8 0.92 -19.67 -27.12
N ALA A 9 1.32 -19.96 -25.88
CA ALA A 9 1.07 -21.24 -25.23
C ALA A 9 -0.24 -21.22 -24.44
N GLN A 10 -1.11 -22.17 -24.78
CA GLN A 10 -2.48 -22.41 -24.30
C GLN A 10 -2.63 -22.70 -22.77
N LYS A 11 -1.63 -22.36 -21.94
CA LYS A 11 -1.57 -22.61 -20.49
C LYS A 11 -0.93 -21.43 -19.71
N PRO A 12 -1.59 -20.26 -19.64
CA PRO A 12 -1.05 -19.09 -18.94
C PRO A 12 -0.79 -19.32 -17.44
N LEU A 13 -1.46 -20.31 -16.83
CA LEU A 13 -1.30 -20.70 -15.43
C LEU A 13 0.12 -21.17 -15.08
N LEU A 14 0.71 -22.03 -15.91
CA LEU A 14 2.06 -22.56 -15.68
C LEU A 14 3.12 -21.45 -15.80
N ALA A 15 2.91 -20.51 -16.73
CA ALA A 15 3.80 -19.37 -16.89
C ALA A 15 3.76 -18.43 -15.68
N VAL A 16 2.57 -18.16 -15.12
CA VAL A 16 2.44 -17.35 -13.89
C VAL A 16 3.17 -18.02 -12.72
N LEU A 17 3.04 -19.33 -12.55
CA LEU A 17 3.74 -20.07 -11.49
C LEU A 17 5.26 -20.01 -11.67
N ALA A 18 5.76 -20.30 -12.87
CA ALA A 18 7.19 -20.26 -13.14
C ALA A 18 7.81 -18.88 -12.91
N VAL A 19 7.12 -17.81 -13.33
CA VAL A 19 7.58 -16.43 -13.13
C VAL A 19 7.53 -16.04 -11.64
N ARG A 20 6.47 -16.43 -10.91
CA ARG A 20 6.39 -16.22 -9.45
C ARG A 20 7.56 -16.88 -8.74
N ASP A 21 7.83 -18.14 -9.05
CA ASP A 21 8.90 -18.90 -8.39
C ASP A 21 10.28 -18.35 -8.76
N ALA A 22 10.46 -17.87 -9.99
CA ALA A 22 11.68 -17.18 -10.39
C ALA A 22 11.89 -15.87 -9.62
N ILE A 23 10.84 -15.05 -9.45
CA ILE A 23 10.92 -13.81 -8.66
C ILE A 23 11.31 -14.12 -7.21
N VAL A 24 10.64 -15.07 -6.57
CA VAL A 24 10.90 -15.42 -5.16
C VAL A 24 12.26 -16.07 -4.95
N ARG A 25 12.77 -16.82 -5.94
CA ARG A 25 14.12 -17.38 -5.90
C ARG A 25 15.21 -16.35 -6.13
N LEU A 26 14.94 -15.35 -6.97
CA LEU A 26 15.88 -14.27 -7.26
C LEU A 26 15.93 -13.27 -6.10
N ASP A 27 14.77 -12.94 -5.54
CA ASP A 27 14.63 -12.00 -4.44
C ASP A 27 13.65 -12.57 -3.39
N PRO A 28 14.17 -13.27 -2.35
CA PRO A 28 13.34 -13.85 -1.30
C PRO A 28 12.52 -12.80 -0.52
N SER A 29 13.08 -11.60 -0.33
CA SER A 29 12.44 -10.47 0.34
C SER A 29 11.59 -9.60 -0.60
N SER A 30 11.80 -9.70 -1.92
CA SER A 30 11.08 -8.97 -2.98
C SER A 30 11.07 -7.45 -2.74
N GLU A 31 12.20 -6.92 -2.30
CA GLU A 31 12.36 -5.51 -1.93
C GLU A 31 12.60 -4.63 -3.17
N VAL A 32 13.16 -5.19 -4.24
CA VAL A 32 13.53 -4.44 -5.45
C VAL A 32 12.47 -4.61 -6.54
N LEU A 33 11.86 -3.51 -6.98
CA LEU A 33 10.93 -3.55 -8.11
C LEU A 33 11.71 -3.80 -9.40
N THR A 34 11.31 -4.80 -10.17
CA THR A 34 11.91 -5.08 -11.50
C THR A 34 10.87 -5.07 -12.60
N SER A 35 11.29 -4.96 -13.86
CA SER A 35 10.39 -5.06 -15.02
C SER A 35 9.67 -6.43 -15.12
N VAL A 36 10.23 -7.46 -14.47
CA VAL A 36 9.60 -8.78 -14.35
C VAL A 36 8.35 -8.70 -13.48
N HIS A 37 8.38 -7.92 -12.40
CA HIS A 37 7.21 -7.72 -11.52
C HIS A 37 6.03 -7.07 -12.25
N THR A 38 6.31 -6.04 -13.06
CA THR A 38 5.25 -5.35 -13.82
C THR A 38 4.64 -6.26 -14.89
N THR A 39 5.47 -7.09 -15.52
CA THR A 39 5.02 -8.08 -16.51
C THR A 39 4.25 -9.23 -15.86
N PHE A 40 4.72 -9.72 -14.72
CA PHE A 40 4.06 -10.76 -13.92
C PHE A 40 2.65 -10.34 -13.51
N ILE A 41 2.49 -9.14 -12.97
CA ILE A 41 1.18 -8.62 -12.56
C ILE A 41 0.23 -8.51 -13.76
N LYS A 42 0.69 -7.98 -14.90
CA LYS A 42 -0.12 -7.93 -16.13
C LYS A 42 -0.57 -9.33 -16.55
N LEU A 43 0.34 -10.30 -16.52
CA LEU A 43 0.04 -11.70 -16.85
C LEU A 43 -0.98 -12.32 -15.87
N THR A 44 -0.88 -12.04 -14.57
CA THR A 44 -1.83 -12.54 -13.55
C THR A 44 -3.23 -11.96 -13.74
N LEU A 45 -3.34 -10.69 -14.16
CA LEU A 45 -4.62 -10.06 -14.48
C LEU A 45 -5.28 -10.68 -15.72
N VAL A 46 -4.50 -10.86 -16.80
CA VAL A 46 -4.99 -11.44 -18.06
C VAL A 46 -5.42 -12.90 -17.86
N SER A 47 -4.65 -13.67 -17.10
CA SER A 47 -4.94 -15.07 -16.77
C SER A 47 -5.97 -15.27 -15.66
N ARG A 48 -6.51 -14.18 -15.08
CA ARG A 48 -7.43 -14.19 -13.93
C ARG A 48 -6.94 -15.01 -12.72
N SER A 49 -5.62 -15.13 -12.58
CA SER A 49 -4.97 -15.97 -11.55
C SER A 49 -4.52 -15.15 -10.37
N TYR A 50 -5.47 -14.46 -9.73
CA TYR A 50 -5.19 -13.43 -8.72
C TYR A 50 -4.56 -13.96 -7.44
N SER A 51 -4.91 -15.18 -7.02
CA SER A 51 -4.38 -15.81 -5.80
C SER A 51 -2.87 -16.02 -5.85
N LEU A 52 -2.32 -16.30 -7.05
CA LEU A 52 -0.89 -16.54 -7.24
C LEU A 52 -0.03 -15.28 -7.09
N ALA A 53 -0.63 -14.09 -7.25
CA ALA A 53 0.07 -12.81 -7.12
C ALA A 53 0.21 -12.37 -5.66
N VAL A 54 -0.61 -12.91 -4.74
CA VAL A 54 -0.64 -12.49 -3.33
C VAL A 54 0.73 -12.57 -2.64
N PRO A 55 1.52 -13.66 -2.75
CA PRO A 55 2.80 -13.76 -2.07
C PRO A 55 3.82 -12.71 -2.54
N VAL A 56 3.75 -12.30 -3.80
CA VAL A 56 4.63 -11.27 -4.37
C VAL A 56 4.14 -9.88 -3.95
N LEU A 57 2.83 -9.63 -3.96
CA LEU A 57 2.23 -8.34 -3.58
C LEU A 57 2.18 -8.06 -2.07
N GLU A 58 2.27 -9.09 -1.23
CA GLU A 58 2.30 -8.90 0.23
C GLU A 58 3.68 -8.47 0.74
N ARG A 59 4.71 -8.60 -0.08
CA ARG A 59 6.05 -8.10 0.19
C ARG A 59 6.15 -6.61 -0.13
N GLN A 60 6.89 -5.88 0.70
CA GLN A 60 7.04 -4.43 0.56
C GLN A 60 8.15 -4.14 -0.45
N VAL A 61 7.77 -3.48 -1.53
CA VAL A 61 8.70 -2.99 -2.54
C VAL A 61 9.23 -1.63 -2.06
N CYS A 62 10.53 -1.56 -1.77
CA CYS A 62 11.17 -0.41 -1.14
C CYS A 62 12.29 0.20 -1.99
N HIS A 63 12.82 -0.55 -2.95
CA HIS A 63 13.99 -0.15 -3.74
C HIS A 63 13.72 -0.22 -5.24
N PHE A 64 14.34 0.69 -5.98
CA PHE A 64 14.34 0.72 -7.44
C PHE A 64 15.78 0.54 -7.93
N PRO A 65 16.03 -0.33 -8.91
CA PRO A 65 17.33 -0.47 -9.53
C PRO A 65 17.63 0.81 -10.33
N THR A 66 18.22 1.79 -9.66
CA THR A 66 18.55 3.11 -10.24
C THR A 66 20.07 3.26 -10.36
N VAL A 67 20.50 3.93 -11.42
CA VAL A 67 21.91 4.18 -11.77
C VAL A 67 22.70 4.84 -10.63
N THR A 68 22.05 5.64 -9.78
CA THR A 68 22.67 6.33 -8.64
C THR A 68 23.26 5.39 -7.57
N GLY A 69 22.82 4.13 -7.49
CA GLY A 69 23.42 3.14 -6.61
C GLY A 69 24.80 2.65 -7.04
N GLN A 70 25.22 2.91 -8.28
CA GLN A 70 26.52 2.49 -8.81
C GLN A 70 27.70 3.22 -8.17
N ALA A 71 27.49 4.45 -7.66
CA ALA A 71 28.56 5.20 -7.00
C ALA A 71 29.05 4.52 -5.70
N TYR A 72 28.17 3.81 -4.99
CA TYR A 72 28.50 3.06 -3.77
C TYR A 72 29.09 1.68 -4.05
N GLN A 73 28.56 0.98 -5.05
CA GLN A 73 29.02 -0.38 -5.38
C GLN A 73 30.42 -0.41 -6.01
N ASN A 74 30.90 0.70 -6.56
CA ASN A 74 32.25 0.76 -7.12
C ASN A 74 33.36 0.79 -6.06
N TYR A 75 33.07 1.18 -4.81
CA TYR A 75 34.04 1.16 -3.71
C TYR A 75 34.06 -0.17 -2.94
N HIS A 76 32.93 -0.88 -2.94
CA HIS A 76 32.82 -2.22 -2.40
C HIS A 76 32.07 -3.07 -3.42
N GLN A 77 32.78 -3.53 -4.45
CA GLN A 77 32.22 -4.50 -5.40
C GLN A 77 32.17 -5.83 -4.66
N PRO A 78 31.01 -6.25 -4.12
CA PRO A 78 30.97 -7.47 -3.35
C PRO A 78 31.06 -8.62 -4.36
N LEU A 79 31.98 -9.55 -4.12
CA LEU A 79 32.17 -10.71 -4.99
C LEU A 79 30.82 -11.39 -5.24
N LEU A 80 30.54 -11.83 -6.46
CA LEU A 80 29.28 -12.49 -6.84
C LEU A 80 28.96 -13.76 -6.01
N CYS A 81 29.95 -14.26 -5.26
CA CYS A 81 29.85 -15.43 -4.38
C CYS A 81 29.84 -15.05 -2.89
N ALA A 82 29.84 -13.77 -2.54
CA ALA A 82 29.75 -13.32 -1.15
C ALA A 82 28.31 -13.47 -0.64
N GLU A 83 28.15 -13.73 0.65
CA GLU A 83 26.83 -13.67 1.28
C GLU A 83 26.35 -12.22 1.26
N HIS A 84 25.29 -11.95 0.50
CA HIS A 84 24.66 -10.64 0.43
C HIS A 84 23.45 -10.62 1.38
N GLU A 85 23.43 -9.65 2.31
CA GLU A 85 22.32 -9.49 3.25
C GLU A 85 21.06 -8.88 2.61
N SER A 86 21.19 -8.17 1.48
CA SER A 86 20.06 -7.52 0.78
C SER A 86 20.13 -7.72 -0.73
N SER A 87 18.96 -7.92 -1.34
CA SER A 87 18.76 -8.07 -2.78
C SER A 87 19.15 -6.84 -3.61
N THR A 88 19.28 -5.69 -2.96
CA THR A 88 19.77 -4.44 -3.56
C THR A 88 21.23 -4.49 -3.98
N ALA A 89 22.04 -5.38 -3.38
CA ALA A 89 23.47 -5.50 -3.68
C ALA A 89 23.74 -6.10 -5.06
N PHE A 90 22.86 -6.98 -5.57
CA PHE A 90 23.06 -7.65 -6.86
C PHE A 90 22.02 -7.30 -7.93
N ILE A 91 20.82 -6.84 -7.57
CA ILE A 91 19.80 -6.38 -8.53
C ILE A 91 20.07 -4.91 -8.89
N THR A 92 21.02 -4.69 -9.78
CA THR A 92 21.41 -3.36 -10.26
C THR A 92 21.06 -3.16 -11.73
N ASP A 93 21.10 -1.92 -12.22
CA ASP A 93 20.85 -1.63 -13.64
C ASP A 93 21.86 -2.35 -14.57
N ALA A 94 23.09 -2.54 -14.10
CA ALA A 94 24.15 -3.23 -14.84
C ALA A 94 23.99 -4.77 -14.86
N SER A 95 23.24 -5.33 -13.91
CA SER A 95 23.06 -6.79 -13.79
C SER A 95 22.23 -7.42 -14.91
N GLY A 96 21.47 -6.60 -15.66
CA GLY A 96 20.58 -7.07 -16.73
C GLY A 96 19.32 -7.80 -16.26
N PHE A 97 19.06 -7.88 -14.94
CA PHE A 97 17.86 -8.53 -14.39
C PHE A 97 16.58 -7.68 -14.54
N SER A 98 16.72 -6.37 -14.72
CA SER A 98 15.61 -5.46 -14.98
C SER A 98 15.88 -4.61 -16.21
N LYS A 99 14.81 -4.25 -16.91
CA LYS A 99 14.85 -3.14 -17.88
C LYS A 99 14.75 -1.82 -17.11
N GLN A 100 15.25 -0.73 -17.69
CA GLN A 100 15.07 0.61 -17.15
C GLN A 100 13.59 0.85 -16.87
N LEU A 101 13.25 1.09 -15.60
CA LEU A 101 11.89 1.30 -15.16
C LEU A 101 11.49 2.75 -15.39
N ALA A 102 10.41 2.97 -16.13
CA ALA A 102 9.81 4.29 -16.24
C ALA A 102 8.89 4.57 -15.05
N TYR A 103 8.65 5.86 -14.77
CA TYR A 103 7.62 6.29 -13.80
C TYR A 103 6.25 5.64 -14.06
N ARG A 104 5.92 5.43 -15.34
CA ARG A 104 4.66 4.78 -15.74
C ARG A 104 4.59 3.31 -15.30
N ASP A 105 5.71 2.59 -15.27
CA ASP A 105 5.77 1.19 -14.86
C ASP A 105 5.50 1.04 -13.36
N HIS A 106 6.02 1.97 -12.56
CA HIS A 106 5.71 2.07 -11.13
C HIS A 106 4.21 2.26 -10.90
N LEU A 107 3.59 3.27 -11.54
CA LEU A 107 2.16 3.51 -11.40
C LEU A 107 1.31 2.31 -11.85
N GLN A 108 1.68 1.67 -12.96
CA GLN A 108 1.01 0.48 -13.47
C GLN A 108 1.08 -0.68 -12.48
N PHE A 109 2.25 -0.93 -11.88
CA PHE A 109 2.43 -1.98 -10.89
C PHE A 109 1.45 -1.83 -9.72
N PHE A 110 1.38 -0.65 -9.11
CA PHE A 110 0.49 -0.40 -7.97
C PHE A 110 -0.99 -0.38 -8.37
N LEU A 111 -1.34 0.19 -9.53
CA LEU A 111 -2.74 0.19 -10.00
C LEU A 111 -3.23 -1.24 -10.27
N TYR A 112 -2.43 -2.06 -10.95
CA TYR A 112 -2.79 -3.44 -11.24
C TYR A 112 -2.77 -4.32 -9.99
N GLY A 113 -1.83 -4.11 -9.07
CA GLY A 113 -1.83 -4.75 -7.75
C GLY A 113 -3.12 -4.44 -6.98
N ALA A 114 -3.59 -3.19 -7.01
CA ALA A 114 -4.88 -2.84 -6.44
C ALA A 114 -6.04 -3.58 -7.11
N MET A 115 -6.04 -3.74 -8.44
CA MET A 115 -7.07 -4.50 -9.16
C MET A 115 -7.12 -5.97 -8.75
N ILE A 116 -5.97 -6.59 -8.54
CA ILE A 116 -5.87 -7.96 -8.01
C ILE A 116 -6.47 -8.03 -6.60
N TYR A 117 -6.12 -7.10 -5.72
CA TYR A 117 -6.69 -7.06 -4.37
C TYR A 117 -8.19 -6.79 -4.35
N MET A 118 -8.70 -5.96 -5.28
CA MET A 118 -10.14 -5.76 -5.48
C MET A 118 -10.84 -7.05 -5.93
N ALA A 119 -10.25 -7.79 -6.87
CA ALA A 119 -10.79 -9.08 -7.32
C ALA A 119 -10.83 -10.12 -6.19
N LEU A 120 -9.84 -10.08 -5.29
CA LEU A 120 -9.78 -10.92 -4.08
C LEU A 120 -10.62 -10.38 -2.90
N LYS A 121 -11.33 -9.26 -3.08
CA LYS A 121 -12.11 -8.56 -2.03
C LYS A 121 -11.29 -8.18 -0.79
N LYS A 122 -9.97 -8.03 -0.92
CA LYS A 122 -9.06 -7.53 0.14
C LYS A 122 -9.04 -5.99 0.12
N TRP A 123 -10.14 -5.36 0.56
CA TRP A 123 -10.37 -3.92 0.39
C TRP A 123 -9.33 -3.02 1.07
N ASP A 124 -8.87 -3.35 2.28
CA ASP A 124 -7.85 -2.57 3.00
C ASP A 124 -6.54 -2.46 2.22
N ARG A 125 -6.08 -3.59 1.66
CA ARG A 125 -4.86 -3.65 0.85
C ARG A 125 -5.03 -2.94 -0.49
N ALA A 126 -6.19 -3.10 -1.13
CA ALA A 126 -6.52 -2.40 -2.36
C ALA A 126 -6.47 -0.87 -2.16
N LEU A 127 -7.05 -0.36 -1.08
CA LEU A 127 -7.00 1.08 -0.76
C LEU A 127 -5.58 1.58 -0.53
N HIS A 128 -4.75 0.82 0.20
CA HIS A 128 -3.36 1.19 0.41
C HIS A 128 -2.60 1.32 -0.92
N TYR A 129 -2.75 0.34 -1.82
CA TYR A 129 -2.13 0.38 -3.14
C TYR A 129 -2.64 1.54 -4.01
N LEU A 130 -3.94 1.83 -3.97
CA LEU A 130 -4.51 2.98 -4.68
C LEU A 130 -4.05 4.31 -4.07
N SER A 131 -3.85 4.37 -2.75
CA SER A 131 -3.30 5.53 -2.05
C SER A 131 -1.89 5.85 -2.55
N ILE A 132 -1.05 4.83 -2.77
CA ILE A 132 0.29 5.02 -3.33
C ILE A 132 0.19 5.67 -4.72
N VAL A 133 -0.69 5.15 -5.60
CA VAL A 133 -0.88 5.68 -6.97
C VAL A 133 -1.30 7.15 -6.98
N ILE A 134 -2.20 7.56 -6.06
CA ILE A 134 -2.66 8.96 -6.01
C ILE A 134 -1.66 9.91 -5.33
N SER A 135 -0.80 9.38 -4.46
CA SER A 135 0.21 10.17 -3.73
C SER A 135 1.53 10.31 -4.50
N CYS A 136 1.70 9.65 -5.65
CA CYS A 136 2.90 9.79 -6.47
C CYS A 136 3.09 11.25 -6.93
N PRO A 137 4.32 11.80 -6.84
CA PRO A 137 4.59 13.17 -7.25
C PRO A 137 4.39 13.34 -8.76
N VAL A 138 3.80 14.46 -9.15
CA VAL A 138 3.56 14.83 -10.56
C VAL A 138 4.32 16.11 -10.85
N THR A 139 5.20 16.08 -11.85
CA THR A 139 5.96 17.27 -12.26
C THR A 139 5.13 18.18 -13.17
N ASN A 140 4.47 17.61 -14.18
CA ASN A 140 3.83 18.39 -15.24
C ASN A 140 2.32 18.10 -15.35
N ALA A 141 1.94 16.84 -15.59
CA ALA A 141 0.55 16.48 -15.88
C ALA A 141 0.13 15.16 -15.20
N VAL A 142 -1.10 15.15 -14.67
CA VAL A 142 -1.68 13.96 -14.03
C VAL A 142 -1.95 12.91 -15.09
N SER A 143 -1.36 11.72 -14.91
CA SER A 143 -1.53 10.63 -15.86
C SER A 143 -2.95 10.04 -15.79
N LYS A 144 -3.45 9.52 -16.93
CA LYS A 144 -4.74 8.80 -17.00
C LYS A 144 -4.80 7.62 -16.01
N ILE A 145 -3.66 7.02 -15.69
CA ILE A 145 -3.50 5.92 -14.71
C ILE A 145 -3.86 6.40 -13.31
N MET A 146 -3.39 7.60 -12.92
CA MET A 146 -3.73 8.21 -11.62
C MET A 146 -5.20 8.58 -11.53
N VAL A 147 -5.79 9.12 -12.61
CA VAL A 147 -7.23 9.42 -12.66
C VAL A 147 -8.07 8.15 -12.50
N GLU A 148 -7.66 7.05 -13.15
CA GLU A 148 -8.29 5.74 -13.00
C GLU A 148 -8.14 5.21 -11.57
N GLY A 149 -6.95 5.35 -10.98
CA GLY A 149 -6.65 5.02 -9.60
C GLY A 149 -7.54 5.77 -8.62
N TYR A 150 -7.71 7.08 -8.80
CA TYR A 150 -8.57 7.92 -7.95
C TYR A 150 -10.03 7.49 -7.99
N LYS A 151 -10.58 7.25 -9.19
CA LYS A 151 -11.96 6.74 -9.34
C LYS A 151 -12.16 5.41 -8.62
N LYS A 152 -11.19 4.49 -8.76
CA LYS A 152 -11.20 3.19 -8.07
C LYS A 152 -11.05 3.37 -6.56
N TRP A 153 -10.19 4.28 -6.11
CA TRP A 153 -9.98 4.57 -4.69
C TRP A 153 -11.28 5.04 -4.04
N LEU A 154 -11.99 5.96 -4.69
CA LEU A 154 -13.29 6.45 -4.20
C LEU A 154 -14.31 5.32 -4.09
N LEU A 155 -14.46 4.51 -5.14
CA LEU A 155 -15.40 3.36 -5.15
C LEU A 155 -15.06 2.32 -4.08
N VAL A 156 -13.79 1.94 -3.97
CA VAL A 156 -13.34 0.98 -2.94
C VAL A 156 -13.49 1.57 -1.55
N SER A 157 -13.25 2.87 -1.38
CA SER A 157 -13.42 3.57 -0.10
C SER A 157 -14.89 3.50 0.33
N LEU A 158 -15.83 3.73 -0.59
CA LEU A 158 -17.27 3.59 -0.35
C LEU A 158 -17.67 2.13 -0.08
N LEU A 159 -17.13 1.16 -0.82
CA LEU A 159 -17.42 -0.27 -0.61
C LEU A 159 -16.91 -0.78 0.73
N ARG A 160 -15.67 -0.45 1.09
CA ARG A 160 -15.05 -0.81 2.38
C ARG A 160 -15.73 -0.08 3.52
N ASN A 161 -15.87 1.23 3.39
CA ASN A 161 -16.54 2.09 4.35
C ASN A 161 -18.04 2.13 4.05
N GLY A 162 -18.69 1.03 3.68
CA GLY A 162 -20.17 0.91 3.47
C GLY A 162 -20.98 1.16 4.76
N LYS A 163 -20.57 2.19 5.50
CA LYS A 163 -20.69 2.47 6.91
C LYS A 163 -21.67 3.60 7.17
N VAL A 164 -22.00 4.45 6.21
CA VAL A 164 -23.07 5.44 6.47
C VAL A 164 -24.38 4.71 6.79
N ILE A 165 -24.63 3.54 6.19
CA ILE A 165 -25.86 2.76 6.45
C ILE A 165 -25.59 1.62 7.45
N LYS A 166 -24.56 0.77 7.24
CA LYS A 166 -24.29 -0.36 8.15
C LYS A 166 -23.61 0.04 9.47
N ALA A 167 -22.75 1.07 9.49
CA ALA A 167 -22.15 1.51 10.75
C ALA A 167 -23.05 2.46 11.53
N PHE A 168 -23.95 3.20 10.87
CA PHE A 168 -25.03 3.92 11.55
C PHE A 168 -25.98 2.96 12.26
N ASN A 169 -26.45 1.92 11.56
CA ASN A 169 -27.32 0.90 12.16
C ASN A 169 -26.57 0.11 13.24
N LYS A 170 -25.29 -0.24 13.02
CA LYS A 170 -24.42 -0.85 14.06
C LYS A 170 -24.18 0.09 15.25
N CYS A 171 -23.98 1.39 15.06
CA CYS A 171 -23.73 2.34 16.14
C CYS A 171 -24.99 2.57 16.98
N LYS A 172 -26.17 2.67 16.36
CA LYS A 172 -27.46 2.75 17.06
C LYS A 172 -27.74 1.48 17.87
N THR A 173 -27.58 0.31 17.27
CA THR A 173 -27.82 -0.98 17.95
C THR A 173 -26.75 -1.33 18.99
N LEU A 174 -25.51 -0.85 18.85
CA LEU A 174 -24.46 -0.92 19.90
C LEU A 174 -24.75 0.00 21.09
N LYS A 175 -25.33 1.17 20.87
CA LYS A 175 -25.79 2.04 21.97
C LYS A 175 -26.91 1.36 22.77
N LEU A 176 -27.81 0.64 22.09
CA LEU A 176 -28.84 -0.17 22.75
C LEU A 176 -28.26 -1.21 23.71
N GLY A 177 -27.21 -1.95 23.31
CA GLY A 177 -26.56 -2.92 24.20
C GLY A 177 -25.80 -2.32 25.38
N ARG A 178 -25.55 -1.00 25.38
CA ARG A 178 -25.02 -0.27 26.55
C ARG A 178 -26.11 0.19 27.51
N THR A 179 -27.30 0.47 26.99
CA THR A 179 -28.44 1.00 27.76
C THR A 179 -29.35 -0.12 28.27
N PHE A 180 -29.44 -1.23 27.53
CA PHE A 180 -30.39 -2.30 27.79
C PHE A 180 -29.68 -3.65 27.85
N SER A 181 -30.05 -4.48 28.83
CA SER A 181 -29.55 -5.87 28.93
C SER A 181 -30.36 -6.85 28.07
N ALA A 182 -31.63 -6.55 27.79
CA ALA A 182 -32.49 -7.31 26.89
C ALA A 182 -33.50 -6.37 26.22
N LEU A 183 -33.84 -6.65 24.95
CA LEU A 183 -34.81 -5.86 24.18
C LEU A 183 -35.63 -6.77 23.26
N THR A 184 -36.89 -6.43 22.98
CA THR A 184 -37.67 -7.13 21.96
C THR A 184 -37.27 -6.67 20.56
N MET A 185 -37.41 -7.53 19.55
CA MET A 185 -37.08 -7.14 18.17
C MET A 185 -37.98 -6.02 17.61
N ALA A 186 -39.20 -5.88 18.14
CA ALA A 186 -40.08 -4.76 17.80
C ALA A 186 -39.51 -3.42 18.30
N ASP A 187 -39.01 -3.39 19.53
CA ASP A 187 -38.36 -2.21 20.11
C ASP A 187 -37.03 -1.89 19.39
N VAL A 188 -36.28 -2.92 18.98
CA VAL A 188 -35.05 -2.75 18.19
C VAL A 188 -35.37 -2.11 16.83
N ALA A 189 -36.44 -2.57 16.17
CA ALA A 189 -36.89 -2.01 14.90
C ALA A 189 -37.37 -0.56 15.06
N GLN A 190 -38.14 -0.26 16.10
CA GLN A 190 -38.61 1.09 16.40
C GLN A 190 -37.45 2.07 16.66
N GLN A 191 -36.39 1.62 17.34
CA GLN A 191 -35.23 2.46 17.63
C GLN A 191 -34.25 2.59 16.46
N ALA A 192 -34.24 1.65 15.52
CA ALA A 192 -33.35 1.65 14.35
C ALA A 192 -33.73 2.72 13.30
N SER A 193 -34.92 3.30 13.36
CA SER A 193 -35.42 4.41 12.51
C SER A 193 -35.61 4.10 11.03
N ASP A 194 -35.24 2.92 10.56
CA ASP A 194 -35.43 2.51 9.16
C ASP A 194 -36.61 1.54 9.06
N CYS A 195 -37.64 1.95 8.33
CA CYS A 195 -38.88 1.20 8.06
C CYS A 195 -38.58 -0.08 7.28
N SER A 196 -38.18 -1.14 7.99
CA SER A 196 -37.87 -2.47 7.46
C SER A 196 -38.75 -3.50 8.17
N SER A 197 -39.13 -4.55 7.46
CA SER A 197 -40.00 -5.60 8.02
C SER A 197 -39.31 -6.28 9.21
N LEU A 198 -40.07 -6.76 10.20
CA LEU A 198 -39.53 -7.43 11.41
C LEU A 198 -38.52 -8.55 11.06
N CYS A 199 -38.77 -9.30 9.99
CA CYS A 199 -37.87 -10.36 9.49
C CYS A 199 -36.53 -9.83 8.96
N GLU A 200 -36.51 -8.67 8.30
CA GLU A 200 -35.27 -8.06 7.81
C GLU A 200 -34.40 -7.60 8.98
N VAL A 201 -35.01 -6.98 9.99
CA VAL A 201 -34.31 -6.55 11.21
C VAL A 201 -33.75 -7.74 11.98
N GLU A 202 -34.52 -8.83 12.10
CA GLU A 202 -34.07 -10.07 12.72
C GLU A 202 -32.90 -10.69 11.96
N SER A 203 -32.99 -10.80 10.63
CA SER A 203 -31.90 -11.33 9.79
C SER A 203 -30.63 -10.48 9.89
N LEU A 204 -30.77 -9.16 9.97
CA LEU A 204 -29.67 -8.22 10.11
C LEU A 204 -29.03 -8.37 11.49
N VAL A 205 -29.81 -8.40 12.57
CA VAL A 205 -29.32 -8.60 13.93
C VAL A 205 -28.65 -9.96 14.07
N ALA A 206 -29.24 -11.03 13.53
CA ALA A 206 -28.64 -12.36 13.49
C ALA A 206 -27.30 -12.36 12.73
N SER A 207 -27.21 -11.70 11.57
CA SER A 207 -25.95 -11.57 10.83
C SER A 207 -24.87 -10.81 11.62
N LEU A 208 -25.27 -9.81 12.42
CA LEU A 208 -24.37 -9.02 13.25
C LEU A 208 -23.90 -9.79 14.49
N VAL A 209 -24.76 -10.63 15.07
CA VAL A 209 -24.39 -11.57 16.13
C VAL A 209 -23.44 -12.64 15.59
N MET A 210 -23.77 -13.27 14.46
CA MET A 210 -22.93 -14.31 13.83
C MET A 210 -21.57 -13.79 13.36
N SER A 211 -21.50 -12.54 12.89
CA SER A 211 -20.22 -11.90 12.54
C SER A 211 -19.40 -11.44 13.75
N GLY A 212 -19.88 -11.67 14.98
CA GLY A 212 -19.21 -11.25 16.21
C GLY A 212 -19.19 -9.73 16.42
N ALA A 213 -19.99 -8.98 15.64
CA ALA A 213 -20.16 -7.54 15.79
C ALA A 213 -21.04 -7.18 16.98
N PHE A 214 -21.96 -8.08 17.37
CA PHE A 214 -22.76 -8.02 18.59
C PHE A 214 -22.51 -9.22 19.50
N SER A 215 -22.27 -8.95 20.79
CA SER A 215 -22.30 -9.98 21.83
C SER A 215 -23.72 -10.08 22.37
N ALA A 216 -24.61 -10.75 21.64
CA ALA A 216 -26.00 -10.92 22.05
C ALA A 216 -26.51 -12.31 21.66
N VAL A 217 -27.54 -12.78 22.35
CA VAL A 217 -28.21 -14.06 22.09
C VAL A 217 -29.65 -13.76 21.71
N LEU A 218 -30.10 -14.32 20.59
CA LEU A 218 -31.49 -14.26 20.18
C LEU A 218 -32.25 -15.39 20.88
N LEU A 219 -33.31 -15.06 21.59
CA LEU A 219 -34.20 -15.99 22.27
C LEU A 219 -35.56 -15.95 21.57
N GLN A 220 -36.01 -17.08 21.06
CA GLN A 220 -37.35 -17.24 20.48
C GLN A 220 -38.28 -17.87 21.52
N SER A 221 -39.38 -17.20 21.84
CA SER A 221 -40.43 -17.74 22.71
C SER A 221 -41.46 -18.49 21.87
N HIS A 222 -41.74 -19.75 22.22
CA HIS A 222 -42.57 -20.67 21.43
C HIS A 222 -44.07 -20.61 21.79
N ASN A 223 -44.53 -19.54 22.45
CA ASN A 223 -45.89 -19.43 23.00
C ASN A 223 -46.66 -18.28 22.34
N TYR A 224 -47.67 -18.62 21.53
CA TYR A 224 -48.79 -17.85 20.91
C TYR A 224 -48.55 -16.44 20.31
N ASN A 225 -47.43 -15.78 20.59
CA ASN A 225 -46.93 -14.56 19.96
C ASN A 225 -45.41 -14.75 19.82
N ASP A 226 -44.93 -15.06 18.62
CA ASP A 226 -43.51 -15.28 18.27
C ASP A 226 -42.66 -14.05 18.58
N THR A 227 -42.34 -13.87 19.86
CA THR A 227 -41.59 -12.72 20.35
C THR A 227 -40.13 -13.12 20.44
N THR A 228 -39.38 -12.73 19.42
CA THR A 228 -37.92 -12.80 19.40
C THR A 228 -37.37 -11.71 20.32
N MET A 229 -36.58 -12.11 21.32
CA MET A 229 -35.92 -11.21 22.25
C MET A 229 -34.41 -11.26 22.04
N LEU A 230 -33.78 -10.09 22.00
CA LEU A 230 -32.35 -9.92 21.92
C LEU A 230 -31.80 -9.68 23.34
N ARG A 231 -31.09 -10.67 23.89
CA ARG A 231 -30.38 -10.50 25.17
C ARG A 231 -28.94 -10.11 24.92
N PHE A 232 -28.55 -8.91 25.35
CA PHE A 232 -27.17 -8.46 25.30
C PHE A 232 -26.40 -9.17 26.40
N SER A 233 -25.52 -10.08 26.00
CA SER A 233 -24.48 -10.56 26.89
C SER A 233 -23.45 -9.45 27.01
N ASN A 234 -23.23 -8.91 28.20
CA ASN A 234 -21.92 -8.35 28.51
C ASN A 234 -21.01 -9.56 28.59
N PRO A 235 -20.16 -9.84 27.58
CA PRO A 235 -19.26 -10.94 27.75
C PRO A 235 -18.30 -10.42 28.82
N ILE A 236 -18.41 -10.96 30.03
CA ILE A 236 -17.24 -11.16 30.86
C ILE A 236 -16.41 -12.17 30.06
N LYS A 237 -15.81 -11.73 28.94
CA LYS A 237 -14.64 -12.39 28.38
C LYS A 237 -13.74 -12.46 29.58
N SER A 238 -13.38 -13.67 30.00
CA SER A 238 -12.50 -13.84 31.15
C SER A 238 -11.37 -12.82 31.00
N LEU A 239 -11.07 -12.08 32.08
CA LEU A 239 -10.02 -11.05 32.04
C LEU A 239 -8.74 -11.61 31.40
N TYR A 240 -8.49 -12.89 31.67
CA TYR A 240 -7.50 -13.75 31.03
C TYR A 240 -7.58 -13.81 29.50
N SER A 241 -8.71 -14.15 28.88
CA SER A 241 -8.85 -14.18 27.41
C SER A 241 -8.66 -12.81 26.75
N ARG A 242 -9.12 -11.73 27.40
CA ARG A 242 -8.89 -10.36 26.92
C ARG A 242 -7.42 -9.96 27.00
N GLU A 243 -6.78 -10.27 28.12
CA GLU A 243 -5.36 -10.00 28.35
C GLU A 243 -4.47 -10.81 27.42
N GLN A 244 -4.76 -12.10 27.22
CA GLN A 244 -4.04 -12.93 26.26
C GLN A 244 -4.18 -12.43 24.82
N TRP A 245 -5.39 -12.03 24.41
CA TRP A 245 -5.61 -11.44 23.09
C TRP A 245 -4.82 -10.14 22.93
N ALA A 246 -4.86 -9.25 23.93
CA ALA A 246 -4.11 -8.00 23.92
C ALA A 246 -2.61 -8.24 23.88
N ARG A 247 -2.09 -9.16 24.71
CA ARG A 247 -0.69 -9.58 24.71
C ARG A 247 -0.27 -10.14 23.35
N GLY A 248 -1.07 -11.04 22.76
CA GLY A 248 -0.78 -11.59 21.44
C GLY A 248 -0.72 -10.51 20.35
N LYS A 249 -1.62 -9.52 20.41
CA LYS A 249 -1.60 -8.37 19.51
C LYS A 249 -0.36 -7.50 19.70
N ILE A 250 -0.02 -7.15 20.94
CA ILE A 250 1.17 -6.35 21.27
C ILE A 250 2.46 -7.06 20.82
N VAL A 251 2.59 -8.37 21.05
CA VAL A 251 3.76 -9.14 20.61
C VAL A 251 3.86 -9.16 19.08
N LYS A 252 2.74 -9.32 18.38
CA LYS A 252 2.72 -9.31 16.92
C LYS A 252 3.11 -7.93 16.36
N GLU A 253 2.51 -6.87 16.88
CA GLU A 253 2.81 -5.49 16.48
C GLU A 253 4.25 -5.10 16.84
N GLY A 254 4.74 -5.52 18.02
CA GLY A 254 6.13 -5.33 18.45
C GLY A 254 7.13 -6.01 17.53
N ARG A 255 6.85 -7.25 17.07
CA ARG A 255 7.69 -7.93 16.07
C ARG A 255 7.72 -7.17 14.74
N GLN A 256 6.57 -6.67 14.28
CA GLN A 256 6.50 -5.89 13.04
C GLN A 256 7.27 -4.58 13.16
N LEU A 257 7.14 -3.89 14.29
CA LEU A 257 7.91 -2.67 14.59
C LEU A 257 9.41 -2.95 14.65
N GLY A 258 9.83 -4.10 15.20
CA GLY A 258 11.25 -4.50 15.21
C GLY A 258 11.84 -4.64 13.81
N VAL A 259 11.10 -5.26 12.87
CA VAL A 259 11.53 -5.37 11.47
C VAL A 259 11.65 -3.98 10.81
N ILE A 260 10.68 -3.10 11.05
CA ILE A 260 10.71 -1.72 10.54
C ILE A 260 11.90 -0.96 11.12
N ALA A 261 12.14 -1.06 12.43
CA ALA A 261 13.27 -0.41 13.10
C ALA A 261 14.62 -0.89 12.53
N GLN A 262 14.76 -2.19 12.28
CA GLN A 262 15.95 -2.75 11.64
C GLN A 262 16.14 -2.19 10.22
N SER A 263 15.07 -2.14 9.43
CA SER A 263 15.11 -1.58 8.07
C SER A 263 15.46 -0.09 8.06
N ILE A 264 14.90 0.70 8.99
CA ILE A 264 15.25 2.11 9.17
C ILE A 264 16.72 2.25 9.55
N TYR A 265 17.21 1.44 10.50
CA TYR A 265 18.61 1.46 10.90
C TYR A 265 19.56 1.18 9.73
N GLN A 266 19.27 0.14 8.95
CA GLN A 266 20.04 -0.21 7.75
C GLN A 266 20.00 0.90 6.68
N SER A 267 18.82 1.47 6.43
CA SER A 267 18.67 2.58 5.49
C SER A 267 19.42 3.83 5.96
N ASN A 268 19.33 4.17 7.24
CA ASN A 268 19.99 5.34 7.82
C ASN A 268 21.51 5.18 7.83
N HIS A 269 22.01 4.00 8.19
CA HIS A 269 23.43 3.67 8.09
C HIS A 269 23.94 3.80 6.64
N GLY A 270 23.14 3.37 5.65
CA GLY A 270 23.46 3.61 4.23
C GLY A 270 23.53 5.10 3.85
N LEU A 271 22.61 5.91 4.39
CA LEU A 271 22.60 7.37 4.20
C LEU A 271 23.70 8.11 4.98
N GLU A 272 24.20 7.58 6.09
CA GLU A 272 25.32 8.16 6.84
C GLU A 272 26.66 7.92 6.13
N LEU A 273 26.82 6.75 5.52
CA LEU A 273 27.93 6.46 4.59
C LEU A 273 27.78 7.23 3.25
N SER A 274 26.59 7.81 3.07
CA SER A 274 26.08 8.78 2.11
C SER A 274 26.94 10.03 1.77
N ASN A 275 28.13 9.96 1.16
CA ASN A 275 28.89 11.14 0.69
C ASN A 275 28.17 12.02 -0.37
N GLU A 276 26.90 11.76 -0.69
CA GLU A 276 26.11 12.51 -1.68
C GLU A 276 25.96 13.99 -1.33
N HIS A 277 25.83 14.34 -0.05
CA HIS A 277 25.79 15.74 0.38
C HIS A 277 27.12 16.44 0.11
N PHE A 278 28.25 15.80 0.41
CA PHE A 278 29.58 16.36 0.16
C PHE A 278 29.84 16.56 -1.34
N LEU A 279 29.46 15.59 -2.18
CA LEU A 279 29.63 15.67 -3.63
C LEU A 279 28.71 16.73 -4.27
N PHE A 280 27.48 16.88 -3.78
CA PHE A 280 26.56 17.92 -4.25
C PHE A 280 27.04 19.32 -3.84
N SER A 281 27.48 19.49 -2.59
CA SER A 281 28.10 20.73 -2.12
C SER A 281 29.35 21.07 -2.93
N GLN A 282 30.23 20.10 -3.22
CA GLN A 282 31.42 20.33 -4.04
C GLN A 282 31.09 20.73 -5.48
N LYS A 283 30.04 20.14 -6.09
CA LYS A 283 29.57 20.54 -7.43
C LYS A 283 28.97 21.95 -7.43
N SER A 284 28.19 22.30 -6.41
CA SER A 284 27.64 23.65 -6.24
C SER A 284 28.75 24.70 -6.03
N LEU A 285 29.77 24.39 -5.22
CA LEU A 285 30.97 25.21 -5.07
C LEU A 285 31.76 25.34 -6.40
N ARG A 286 31.90 24.27 -7.18
CA ARG A 286 32.53 24.32 -8.50
C ARG A 286 31.77 25.19 -9.52
N TRP A 287 30.44 25.26 -9.43
CA TRP A 287 29.65 26.19 -10.25
C TRP A 287 29.90 27.64 -9.82
N SER A 288 30.10 27.90 -8.53
CA SER A 288 30.51 29.22 -8.02
C SER A 288 31.93 29.61 -8.47
N ASP A 289 32.90 28.69 -8.40
CA ASP A 289 34.28 28.95 -8.83
C ASP A 289 34.42 29.18 -10.34
N ASN A 290 33.61 28.48 -11.15
CA ASN A 290 33.60 28.67 -12.59
C ASN A 290 32.95 30.00 -13.00
N SER A 291 31.96 30.48 -12.23
CA SER A 291 31.40 31.83 -12.38
C SER A 291 32.38 32.93 -11.95
N ALA A 292 33.24 32.67 -10.97
CA ALA A 292 34.26 33.63 -10.54
C ALA A 292 35.43 33.72 -11.53
N LYS A 293 35.78 32.61 -12.21
CA LYS A 293 36.83 32.58 -13.25
C LYS A 293 36.39 33.14 -14.60
N SER A 294 35.10 33.19 -14.91
CA SER A 294 34.62 33.86 -16.14
C SER A 294 34.61 35.38 -16.04
N ASN A 295 34.75 35.96 -14.84
CA ASN A 295 34.71 37.41 -14.60
C ASN A 295 36.10 38.07 -14.43
N ILE A 296 37.20 37.34 -14.66
CA ILE A 296 38.55 37.92 -14.67
C ILE A 296 38.95 38.14 -16.14
N GLY A 297 38.37 39.19 -16.71
CA GLY A 297 38.67 39.67 -18.06
C GLY A 297 38.02 41.03 -18.26
N THR A 298 38.85 42.07 -18.27
CA THR A 298 38.58 43.48 -18.60
C THR A 298 37.81 44.34 -17.58
N LEU A 299 38.58 45.25 -16.98
CA LEU A 299 38.22 46.46 -16.26
C LEU A 299 37.63 47.49 -17.25
N ASP A 300 36.45 48.08 -16.97
CA ASP A 300 36.28 49.53 -17.05
C ASP A 300 35.02 50.04 -16.29
N GLU A 301 35.12 51.28 -15.81
CA GLU A 301 34.15 52.02 -14.99
C GLU A 301 32.76 52.25 -15.64
N ALA A 302 31.69 52.11 -14.87
CA ALA A 302 30.58 53.08 -14.79
C ALA A 302 29.54 52.69 -13.72
N ALA A 303 28.93 53.72 -13.13
CA ALA A 303 28.04 53.70 -11.98
C ALA A 303 26.64 53.11 -12.21
N GLY A 304 25.94 52.83 -11.10
CA GLY A 304 24.51 52.49 -11.02
C GLY A 304 24.34 51.15 -10.31
N GLY A 305 23.80 51.07 -9.10
CA GLY A 305 22.41 51.43 -8.81
C GLY A 305 21.62 50.13 -8.77
N VAL A 306 21.05 49.84 -7.60
CA VAL A 306 20.10 48.75 -7.26
C VAL A 306 19.19 48.38 -8.43
N ASP A 307 18.96 47.08 -8.67
CA ASP A 307 17.60 46.58 -8.80
C ASP A 307 17.49 45.07 -8.57
N ILE A 308 16.67 44.75 -7.58
CA ILE A 308 16.12 43.43 -7.30
C ILE A 308 14.93 43.30 -8.25
N GLU A 309 15.13 42.62 -9.37
CA GLU A 309 14.02 42.24 -10.26
C GLU A 309 13.69 40.76 -10.03
N GLU A 310 12.75 40.59 -9.11
CA GLU A 310 11.77 39.52 -9.06
C GLU A 310 11.07 39.44 -10.43
N ASP A 311 11.55 38.57 -11.33
CA ASP A 311 10.87 38.38 -12.62
C ASP A 311 10.33 36.96 -12.82
N ILE A 312 9.01 36.97 -12.91
CA ILE A 312 8.04 35.93 -13.14
C ILE A 312 8.03 35.61 -14.64
N MET A 313 8.20 34.34 -15.02
CA MET A 313 7.49 33.71 -16.15
C MET A 313 7.92 32.23 -16.24
N GLY A 314 7.04 31.24 -16.36
CA GLY A 314 5.76 31.31 -17.05
C GLY A 314 5.99 31.11 -18.55
N ASP A 315 6.15 29.85 -18.94
CA ASP A 315 5.66 29.23 -20.19
C ASP A 315 5.92 29.92 -21.55
N MET A 316 6.64 29.22 -22.44
CA MET A 316 6.15 28.67 -23.73
C MET A 316 7.27 28.54 -24.79
N HIS A 317 7.71 27.30 -25.05
CA HIS A 317 7.46 26.56 -26.30
C HIS A 317 8.05 25.14 -26.23
#